data_AF-A0A497SA17-F1
#
_entry.id   AF-A0A497SA17-F1
#
_cell.length_a   1.000
_cell.length_b   1.000
_cell.length_c   1.000
_cell.angle_alpha   90.00
_cell.angle_beta   90.00
_cell.angle_gamma   90.00
#
_symmetry.space_group_name_H-M   'P 1'
#
loop_
_entity.id
_entity.type
_entity.pdbx_description
1 polymer ?
#
loop_
_entity_poly.entity_id
_entity_poly.type
_entity_poly.pdbx_seq_one_letter_code
_entity_poly.pdbx_strand_id
1 'polypeptide(L)'
;MKIAIIKGGSSPEREVSLNTAKAVETALMKLGYEVTSYDWDEKSVVENCHQLLDYDVVFVAYHGSYGEDGHVQAVLEMKGIPFTGSSFRGSVLAMDKMTSKRIFASLGLKIPAAFCYQEDGEPDTKFLNNVINERLGGYPVIVKPVGSGSTIGLSYVEDISGLPEALSAAIKESPHFIIEEYIPGREITVSILGDTPLPIVEIKPTERLYNYTCKYTKGKSQYICPADIPSETAEEIQNDALIAFKALGCEGYGRVDLRLDGKEAYFLEVNSLPGM
;
A
#
# COMPACT_ATOMS: atom_id res chain seq x y z
N MET A 1 -0.40 7.74 29.75
CA MET A 1 -0.88 6.78 28.74
C MET A 1 0.20 5.74 28.54
N LYS A 2 -0.16 4.46 28.63
CA LYS A 2 0.68 3.30 28.36
C LYS A 2 0.47 2.84 26.93
N ILE A 3 1.54 2.75 26.17
CA ILE A 3 1.49 2.40 24.74
C ILE A 3 2.33 1.15 24.53
N ALA A 4 1.72 0.14 23.91
CA ALA A 4 2.47 -0.99 23.37
C ALA A 4 2.80 -0.71 21.90
N ILE A 5 3.98 -1.10 21.44
CA ILE A 5 4.34 -1.12 20.02
C ILE A 5 4.53 -2.57 19.61
N ILE A 6 3.77 -3.05 18.62
CA ILE A 6 3.98 -4.37 18.02
C ILE A 6 4.70 -4.20 16.68
N LYS A 7 5.81 -4.91 16.50
CA LYS A 7 6.77 -4.71 15.40
C LYS A 7 7.44 -6.02 14.97
N GLY A 8 8.20 -5.96 13.89
CA GLY A 8 8.92 -7.09 13.33
C GLY A 8 8.05 -7.83 12.32
N GLY A 9 7.40 -8.92 12.77
CA GLY A 9 6.64 -9.81 11.89
C GLY A 9 7.54 -10.78 11.13
N SER A 10 6.92 -11.63 10.30
CA SER A 10 7.61 -12.60 9.45
C SER A 10 7.68 -12.20 7.97
N SER A 11 7.14 -11.03 7.61
CA SER A 11 7.15 -10.54 6.23
C SER A 11 8.56 -10.21 5.71
N PRO A 12 8.78 -10.18 4.39
CA PRO A 12 10.02 -9.67 3.79
C PRO A 12 10.37 -8.22 4.18
N GLU A 13 9.39 -7.48 4.72
CA GLU A 13 9.52 -6.07 5.10
C GLU A 13 9.86 -5.88 6.59
N ARG A 14 10.23 -6.96 7.30
CA ARG A 14 10.59 -6.96 8.73
C ARG A 14 11.57 -5.84 9.12
N GLU A 15 12.62 -5.60 8.33
CA GLU A 15 13.60 -4.55 8.64
C GLU A 15 12.98 -3.15 8.55
N VAL A 16 12.03 -2.93 7.64
CA VAL A 16 11.27 -1.68 7.57
C VAL A 16 10.42 -1.50 8.83
N SER A 17 9.78 -2.57 9.29
CA SER A 17 9.00 -2.59 10.55
C SER A 17 9.83 -2.24 11.77
N LEU A 18 11.02 -2.82 11.92
CA LEU A 18 11.91 -2.52 13.03
C LEU A 18 12.37 -1.06 13.04
N ASN A 19 12.64 -0.49 11.86
CA ASN A 19 13.04 0.91 11.72
C ASN A 19 11.88 1.88 12.05
N THR A 20 10.69 1.62 11.52
CA THR A 20 9.48 2.39 11.84
C THR A 20 9.19 2.37 13.33
N ALA A 21 9.22 1.19 13.96
CA ALA A 21 8.97 1.09 15.39
C ALA A 21 10.00 1.86 16.23
N LYS A 22 11.28 1.85 15.84
CA LYS A 22 12.32 2.62 16.53
C LYS A 22 12.07 4.14 16.45
N ALA A 23 11.65 4.63 15.29
CA ALA A 23 11.31 6.04 15.10
C ALA A 23 10.11 6.44 15.96
N VAL A 24 9.06 5.60 15.96
CA VAL A 24 7.83 5.79 16.76
C VAL A 24 8.14 5.74 18.26
N GLU A 25 8.89 4.74 18.72
CA GLU A 25 9.31 4.59 20.13
C GLU A 25 10.06 5.83 20.62
N THR A 26 11.03 6.31 19.83
CA THR A 26 11.79 7.53 20.14
C THR A 26 10.87 8.75 20.27
N ALA A 27 9.92 8.91 19.35
CA ALA A 27 8.99 10.03 19.35
C ALA A 27 8.03 9.98 20.55
N LEU A 28 7.46 8.82 20.85
CA LEU A 28 6.53 8.62 21.96
C LEU A 28 7.21 8.81 23.32
N MET A 29 8.43 8.28 23.50
CA MET A 29 9.22 8.52 24.72
C MET A 29 9.55 10.01 24.90
N LYS A 30 9.90 10.73 23.82
CA LYS A 30 10.15 12.18 23.87
C LYS A 30 8.90 12.98 24.28
N LEU A 31 7.72 12.48 23.96
CA LEU A 31 6.43 13.06 24.38
C LEU A 31 6.05 12.70 25.83
N GLY A 32 6.84 11.85 26.52
CA GLY A 32 6.63 11.49 27.92
C GLY A 32 5.67 10.33 28.14
N TYR A 33 5.38 9.52 27.10
CA TYR A 33 4.55 8.32 27.24
C TYR A 33 5.33 7.13 27.82
N GLU A 34 4.63 6.23 28.50
CA GLU A 34 5.17 4.93 28.92
C GLU A 34 5.05 3.98 27.72
N VAL A 35 6.19 3.53 27.18
CA VAL A 35 6.24 2.75 25.94
C VAL A 35 6.90 1.40 26.19
N THR A 36 6.26 0.33 25.73
CA THR A 36 6.84 -1.02 25.69
C THR A 36 6.74 -1.58 24.28
N SER A 37 7.84 -2.12 23.77
CA SER A 37 7.92 -2.63 22.39
C SER A 37 8.02 -4.16 22.38
N TYR A 38 7.23 -4.80 21.52
CA TYR A 38 7.15 -6.24 21.33
C TYR A 38 7.53 -6.60 19.89
N ASP A 39 8.61 -7.34 19.73
CA ASP A 39 9.00 -7.96 18.46
C ASP A 39 8.28 -9.31 18.33
N TRP A 40 7.04 -9.25 17.85
CA TRP A 40 6.15 -10.39 17.74
C TRP A 40 5.92 -10.74 16.29
N ASP A 41 6.01 -12.03 15.97
CA ASP A 41 5.42 -12.55 14.75
C ASP A 41 3.91 -12.70 14.92
N GLU A 42 3.23 -13.11 13.85
CA GLU A 42 1.78 -13.16 13.77
C GLU A 42 1.20 -14.18 14.76
N LYS A 43 1.91 -15.29 14.96
CA LYS A 43 1.55 -16.31 15.95
C LYS A 43 1.68 -15.78 17.37
N SER A 44 2.76 -15.07 17.65
CA SER A 44 2.99 -14.41 18.93
C SER A 44 1.91 -13.38 19.22
N VAL A 45 1.39 -12.66 18.23
CA VAL A 45 0.23 -11.77 18.43
C VAL A 45 -0.99 -12.57 18.89
N VAL A 46 -1.31 -13.69 18.23
CA VAL A 46 -2.45 -14.54 18.63
C VAL A 46 -2.29 -15.08 20.05
N GLU A 47 -1.11 -15.62 20.38
CA GLU A 47 -0.82 -16.25 21.67
C GLU A 47 -0.75 -15.22 22.82
N ASN A 48 -0.17 -14.06 22.56
CA ASN A 48 0.19 -13.08 23.58
C ASN A 48 -0.68 -11.82 23.61
N CYS A 49 -1.69 -11.68 22.73
CA CYS A 49 -2.57 -10.51 22.67
C CYS A 49 -3.21 -10.14 24.01
N HIS A 50 -3.42 -11.10 24.92
CA HIS A 50 -3.94 -10.84 26.26
C HIS A 50 -3.06 -9.86 27.08
N GLN A 51 -1.74 -9.82 26.83
CA GLN A 51 -0.82 -8.88 27.48
C GLN A 51 -1.04 -7.43 27.00
N LEU A 52 -1.63 -7.25 25.81
CA LEU A 52 -1.89 -5.92 25.25
C LEU A 52 -3.09 -5.23 25.91
N LEU A 53 -3.91 -5.94 26.69
CA LEU A 53 -5.05 -5.39 27.42
C LEU A 53 -4.63 -4.45 28.58
N ASP A 54 -3.36 -4.52 29.01
CA ASP A 54 -2.81 -3.65 30.06
C ASP A 54 -2.38 -2.27 29.53
N TYR A 55 -2.56 -2.02 28.23
CA TYR A 55 -2.17 -0.78 27.55
C TYR A 55 -3.39 0.03 27.10
N ASP A 56 -3.23 1.35 27.06
CA ASP A 56 -4.31 2.25 26.62
C ASP A 56 -4.49 2.20 25.09
N VAL A 57 -3.40 1.97 24.34
CA VAL A 57 -3.42 1.82 22.89
C VAL A 57 -2.20 1.03 22.40
N VAL A 58 -2.40 0.26 21.33
CA VAL A 58 -1.33 -0.46 20.62
C VAL A 58 -0.97 0.28 19.34
N PHE A 59 0.27 0.71 19.21
CA PHE A 59 0.81 1.17 17.95
C PHE A 59 1.22 -0.03 17.09
N VAL A 60 0.53 -0.23 15.97
CA VAL A 60 0.87 -1.29 15.00
C VAL A 60 1.97 -0.76 14.08
N ALA A 61 3.15 -1.38 14.13
CA ALA A 61 4.33 -0.95 13.37
C ALA A 61 4.83 -2.06 12.42
N TYR A 62 3.93 -2.90 11.91
CA TYR A 62 4.25 -3.93 10.91
C TYR A 62 4.26 -3.38 9.48
N HIS A 63 4.87 -4.10 8.54
CA HIS A 63 4.77 -3.85 7.11
C HIS A 63 4.54 -5.16 6.37
N GLY A 64 3.69 -5.14 5.35
CA GLY A 64 3.42 -6.30 4.52
C GLY A 64 2.43 -7.30 5.12
N SER A 65 2.45 -8.52 4.58
CA SER A 65 1.48 -9.58 4.89
C SER A 65 1.35 -9.86 6.38
N TYR A 66 0.14 -10.25 6.78
CA TYR A 66 -0.35 -10.47 8.14
C TYR A 66 -0.37 -9.26 9.08
N GLY A 67 0.53 -8.30 8.89
CA GLY A 67 0.59 -7.07 9.68
C GLY A 67 -0.26 -5.92 9.13
N GLU A 68 -0.30 -5.76 7.80
CA GLU A 68 -1.04 -4.69 7.11
C GLU A 68 -2.34 -5.18 6.46
N ASP A 69 -2.51 -6.49 6.29
CA ASP A 69 -3.61 -7.10 5.51
C ASP A 69 -4.87 -7.45 6.33
N GLY A 70 -4.91 -7.07 7.60
CA GLY A 70 -6.07 -7.24 8.49
C GLY A 70 -5.95 -8.39 9.50
N HIS A 71 -5.00 -9.32 9.37
CA HIS A 71 -4.94 -10.46 10.30
C HIS A 71 -4.69 -10.03 11.75
N VAL A 72 -3.68 -9.20 11.97
CA VAL A 72 -3.39 -8.63 13.31
C VAL A 72 -4.56 -7.77 13.79
N GLN A 73 -5.11 -6.94 12.92
CA GLN A 73 -6.23 -6.04 13.23
C GLN A 73 -7.45 -6.85 13.71
N ALA A 74 -7.77 -7.96 13.06
CA ALA A 74 -8.88 -8.84 13.46
C ALA A 74 -8.69 -9.38 14.89
N VAL A 75 -7.47 -9.79 15.25
CA VAL A 75 -7.17 -10.27 16.60
C VAL A 75 -7.38 -9.16 17.63
N LEU A 76 -6.87 -7.95 17.35
CA LEU A 76 -6.98 -6.80 18.25
C LEU A 76 -8.44 -6.37 18.42
N GLU A 77 -9.21 -6.27 17.33
CA GLU A 77 -10.65 -5.95 17.36
C GLU A 77 -11.46 -6.98 18.14
N MET A 78 -11.25 -8.27 17.90
CA MET A 78 -11.97 -9.34 18.62
C MET A 78 -11.68 -9.35 20.12
N LYS A 79 -10.52 -8.83 20.53
CA LYS A 79 -10.13 -8.68 21.95
C LYS A 79 -10.52 -7.33 22.54
N GLY A 80 -11.07 -6.41 21.75
CA GLY A 80 -11.40 -5.05 22.19
C GLY A 80 -10.17 -4.22 22.56
N ILE A 81 -9.01 -4.51 21.96
CA ILE A 81 -7.77 -3.78 22.19
C ILE A 81 -7.75 -2.55 21.26
N PRO A 82 -7.63 -1.32 21.76
CA PRO A 82 -7.49 -0.14 20.93
C PRO A 82 -6.14 -0.14 20.21
N PHE A 83 -6.12 0.19 18.91
CA PHE A 83 -4.89 0.21 18.13
C PHE A 83 -4.87 1.32 17.07
N THR A 84 -3.70 1.62 16.53
CA THR A 84 -3.50 2.65 15.52
C THR A 84 -3.71 2.14 14.10
N GLY A 85 -4.18 3.01 13.21
CA GLY A 85 -4.34 2.70 11.78
C GLY A 85 -5.74 2.22 11.46
N SER A 86 -5.87 1.50 10.34
CA SER A 86 -7.15 1.06 9.82
C SER A 86 -7.68 -0.20 10.51
N SER A 87 -9.01 -0.33 10.57
CA SER A 87 -9.73 -1.53 11.01
C SER A 87 -9.38 -2.78 10.18
N PHE A 88 -9.78 -3.96 10.64
CA PHE A 88 -9.71 -5.21 9.87
C PHE A 88 -10.25 -5.02 8.45
N ARG A 89 -11.44 -4.42 8.33
CA ARG A 89 -12.09 -4.19 7.03
C ARG A 89 -11.27 -3.24 6.16
N GLY A 90 -10.80 -2.13 6.73
CA GLY A 90 -9.99 -1.15 6.02
C GLY A 90 -8.69 -1.75 5.49
N SER A 91 -7.98 -2.50 6.35
CA SER A 91 -6.73 -3.18 6.01
C SER A 91 -6.89 -4.23 4.91
N VAL A 92 -7.91 -5.11 5.00
CA VAL A 92 -8.18 -6.12 3.96
C VAL A 92 -8.48 -5.46 2.61
N LEU A 93 -9.33 -4.44 2.60
CA LEU A 93 -9.75 -3.79 1.36
C LEU A 93 -8.62 -2.98 0.72
N ALA A 94 -7.80 -2.31 1.54
CA ALA A 94 -6.61 -1.58 1.07
C ALA A 94 -5.54 -2.51 0.49
N MET A 95 -5.33 -3.68 1.11
CA MET A 95 -4.34 -4.64 0.63
C MET A 95 -4.73 -5.27 -0.72
N ASP A 96 -6.01 -5.55 -0.94
CA ASP A 96 -6.49 -6.04 -2.25
C ASP A 96 -6.64 -4.90 -3.26
N LYS A 97 -5.60 -4.72 -4.09
CA LYS A 97 -5.55 -3.68 -5.13
C LYS A 97 -6.69 -3.76 -6.13
N MET A 98 -7.18 -4.95 -6.49
CA MET A 98 -8.25 -5.08 -7.48
C MET A 98 -9.59 -4.70 -6.87
N THR A 99 -9.84 -5.12 -5.65
CA THR A 99 -11.04 -4.75 -4.89
C THR A 99 -11.05 -3.25 -4.62
N SER A 100 -9.93 -2.68 -4.17
CA SER A 100 -9.74 -1.23 -4.02
C SER A 100 -10.09 -0.47 -5.30
N LYS A 101 -9.53 -0.88 -6.45
CA LYS A 101 -9.81 -0.25 -7.75
C LYS A 101 -11.29 -0.31 -8.13
N ARG A 102 -11.96 -1.44 -7.90
CA ARG A 102 -13.41 -1.56 -8.16
C ARG A 102 -14.23 -0.60 -7.32
N ILE A 103 -13.84 -0.40 -6.06
CA ILE A 103 -14.47 0.58 -5.17
C ILE A 103 -14.22 2.00 -5.71
N PHE A 104 -12.98 2.35 -6.05
CA PHE A 104 -12.64 3.68 -6.59
C PHE A 104 -13.44 3.98 -7.87
N ALA A 105 -13.50 3.04 -8.80
CA ALA A 105 -14.27 3.18 -10.04
C ALA A 105 -15.77 3.39 -9.78
N SER A 106 -16.34 2.72 -8.76
CA SER A 106 -17.75 2.91 -8.39
C SER A 106 -18.07 4.31 -7.86
N LEU A 107 -17.05 5.06 -7.42
CA LEU A 107 -17.15 6.44 -6.95
C LEU A 107 -16.89 7.47 -8.07
N GLY A 108 -16.60 7.00 -9.28
CA GLY A 108 -16.21 7.86 -10.41
C GLY A 108 -14.74 8.29 -10.38
N LEU A 109 -13.93 7.75 -9.47
CA LEU A 109 -12.49 8.01 -9.45
C LEU A 109 -11.81 7.26 -10.60
N LYS A 110 -10.87 7.93 -11.26
CA LYS A 110 -10.12 7.32 -12.36
C LYS A 110 -9.15 6.28 -11.81
N ILE A 111 -9.15 5.11 -12.44
CA ILE A 111 -8.20 4.03 -12.20
C ILE A 111 -7.57 3.64 -13.54
N PRO A 112 -6.34 3.10 -13.54
CA PRO A 112 -5.86 2.36 -14.69
C PRO A 112 -6.84 1.22 -15.01
N ALA A 113 -7.23 1.08 -16.27
CA ALA A 113 -7.92 -0.09 -16.77
C ALA A 113 -7.13 -1.35 -16.38
N ALA A 114 -7.82 -2.32 -15.78
CA ALA A 114 -7.15 -3.46 -15.17
C ALA A 114 -8.04 -4.70 -15.20
N PHE A 115 -7.40 -5.87 -15.23
CA PHE A 115 -8.04 -7.13 -14.92
C PHE A 115 -7.18 -7.93 -13.94
N CYS A 116 -7.85 -8.72 -13.11
CA CYS A 116 -7.21 -9.67 -12.21
C CYS A 116 -7.30 -11.06 -12.82
N TYR A 117 -6.26 -11.84 -12.63
CA TYR A 117 -6.17 -13.21 -13.09
C TYR A 117 -5.57 -14.07 -11.98
N GLN A 118 -6.09 -15.28 -11.86
CA GLN A 118 -5.59 -16.31 -10.96
C GLN A 118 -5.14 -17.48 -11.84
N GLU A 119 -3.90 -17.92 -11.65
CA GLU A 119 -3.38 -19.09 -12.34
C GLU A 119 -2.78 -20.05 -11.32
N ASP A 120 -3.30 -21.27 -11.31
CA ASP A 120 -2.75 -22.38 -10.53
C ASP A 120 -1.83 -23.20 -11.46
N GLY A 121 -0.83 -22.56 -12.09
CA GLY A 121 0.01 -23.19 -13.12
C GLY A 121 0.88 -22.23 -13.94
N GLU A 122 1.40 -22.73 -15.07
CA GLU A 122 2.09 -21.88 -16.04
C GLU A 122 1.07 -21.01 -16.79
N PRO A 123 1.25 -19.68 -16.81
CA PRO A 123 0.28 -18.79 -17.42
C PRO A 123 0.26 -18.90 -18.94
N ASP A 124 -0.93 -19.05 -19.52
CA ASP A 124 -1.13 -19.00 -20.97
C ASP A 124 -0.89 -17.57 -21.47
N THR A 125 0.36 -17.30 -21.83
CA THR A 125 0.83 -16.01 -22.33
C THR A 125 0.07 -15.59 -23.60
N LYS A 126 -0.36 -16.55 -24.44
CA LYS A 126 -1.09 -16.24 -25.68
C LYS A 126 -2.51 -15.78 -25.36
N PHE A 127 -3.19 -16.48 -24.45
CA PHE A 127 -4.49 -16.05 -23.95
C PHE A 127 -4.40 -14.65 -23.31
N LEU A 128 -3.46 -14.45 -22.38
CA LEU A 128 -3.27 -13.18 -21.69
C LEU A 128 -2.94 -12.03 -22.65
N ASN A 129 -2.11 -12.27 -23.68
CA ASN A 129 -1.85 -11.28 -24.72
C ASN A 129 -3.12 -10.87 -25.48
N ASN A 130 -4.03 -11.81 -25.78
CA ASN A 130 -5.30 -11.45 -26.42
C ASN A 130 -6.15 -10.59 -25.48
N VAL A 131 -6.23 -10.96 -24.20
CA VAL A 131 -6.96 -10.19 -23.19
C VAL A 131 -6.38 -8.78 -23.02
N ILE A 132 -5.05 -8.62 -23.04
CA ILE A 132 -4.37 -7.32 -22.99
C ILE A 132 -4.77 -6.45 -24.19
N ASN A 133 -4.70 -6.99 -25.41
CA ASN A 133 -5.06 -6.24 -26.61
C ASN A 133 -6.54 -5.85 -26.63
N GLU A 134 -7.43 -6.75 -26.21
CA GLU A 134 -8.88 -6.50 -26.20
C GLU A 134 -9.33 -5.55 -25.09
N ARG A 135 -8.76 -5.67 -23.88
CA ARG A 135 -9.24 -4.93 -22.69
C ARG A 135 -8.45 -3.70 -22.35
N LEU A 136 -7.15 -3.68 -22.64
CA LEU A 136 -6.22 -2.60 -22.27
C LEU A 136 -5.72 -1.81 -23.49
N GLY A 137 -6.11 -2.21 -24.71
CA GLY A 137 -5.67 -1.56 -25.93
C GLY A 137 -4.22 -1.88 -26.33
N GLY A 138 -3.62 -2.89 -25.71
CA GLY A 138 -2.25 -3.32 -25.97
C GLY A 138 -1.27 -2.93 -24.87
N TYR A 139 -0.03 -2.67 -25.27
CA TYR A 139 1.10 -2.35 -24.40
C TYR A 139 1.44 -0.85 -24.47
N PRO A 140 2.11 -0.26 -23.46
CA PRO A 140 2.67 -0.91 -22.26
C PRO A 140 1.67 -1.22 -21.15
N VAL A 141 1.96 -2.27 -20.37
CA VAL A 141 1.18 -2.68 -19.20
C VAL A 141 2.06 -2.83 -17.95
N ILE A 142 1.44 -2.76 -16.78
CA ILE A 142 2.02 -3.14 -15.50
C ILE A 142 1.45 -4.50 -15.08
N VAL A 143 2.33 -5.41 -14.67
CA VAL A 143 1.98 -6.68 -14.04
C VAL A 143 2.41 -6.62 -12.58
N LYS A 144 1.52 -6.93 -11.63
CA LYS A 144 1.82 -6.89 -10.19
C LYS A 144 0.95 -7.85 -9.37
N PRO A 145 1.40 -8.38 -8.23
CA PRO A 145 0.54 -9.17 -7.34
C PRO A 145 -0.62 -8.35 -6.80
N VAL A 146 -1.75 -9.00 -6.48
CA VAL A 146 -2.95 -8.34 -5.95
C VAL A 146 -2.71 -7.76 -4.55
N GLY A 147 -2.05 -8.53 -3.67
CA GLY A 147 -1.99 -8.27 -2.23
C GLY A 147 -0.58 -8.10 -1.65
N SER A 148 0.42 -7.72 -2.46
CA SER A 148 1.79 -7.46 -1.97
C SER A 148 2.04 -5.96 -1.76
N GLY A 149 2.77 -5.64 -0.69
CA GLY A 149 3.32 -4.31 -0.46
C GLY A 149 4.62 -4.07 -1.25
N SER A 150 5.20 -2.87 -1.09
CA SER A 150 6.60 -2.60 -1.44
C SER A 150 7.06 -2.83 -2.89
N THR A 151 6.13 -2.85 -3.85
CA THR A 151 6.44 -3.02 -5.29
C THR A 151 7.12 -4.37 -5.59
N ILE A 152 6.98 -5.36 -4.71
CA ILE A 152 7.55 -6.71 -4.91
C ILE A 152 6.71 -7.43 -5.97
N GLY A 153 7.37 -7.95 -7.01
CA GLY A 153 6.72 -8.62 -8.14
C GLY A 153 6.11 -7.67 -9.18
N LEU A 154 6.31 -6.35 -9.06
CA LEU A 154 5.83 -5.38 -10.04
C LEU A 154 6.77 -5.28 -11.25
N SER A 155 6.22 -5.35 -12.45
CA SER A 155 6.95 -5.30 -13.72
C SER A 155 6.29 -4.35 -14.72
N TYR A 156 7.09 -3.54 -15.42
CA TYR A 156 6.67 -2.79 -16.60
C TYR A 156 6.96 -3.63 -17.85
N VAL A 157 5.94 -3.84 -18.67
CA VAL A 157 6.02 -4.67 -19.88
C VAL A 157 5.76 -3.80 -21.09
N GLU A 158 6.79 -3.58 -21.90
CA GLU A 158 6.73 -2.72 -23.09
C GLU A 158 6.06 -3.39 -24.29
N ASP A 159 6.19 -4.71 -24.38
CA ASP A 159 5.62 -5.54 -25.44
C ASP A 159 5.50 -7.00 -24.98
N ILE A 160 4.91 -7.84 -25.84
CA ILE A 160 4.64 -9.26 -25.56
C ILE A 160 5.88 -10.06 -25.14
N SER A 161 7.10 -9.67 -25.56
CA SER A 161 8.31 -10.43 -25.25
C SER A 161 8.67 -10.38 -23.75
N GLY A 162 8.29 -9.30 -23.05
CA GLY A 162 8.51 -9.15 -21.61
C GLY A 162 7.42 -9.78 -20.74
N LEU A 163 6.29 -10.20 -21.32
CA LEU A 163 5.15 -10.71 -20.57
C LEU A 163 5.47 -12.00 -19.77
N PRO A 164 6.16 -13.02 -20.32
CA PRO A 164 6.46 -14.25 -19.58
C PRO A 164 7.26 -14.01 -18.29
N GLU A 165 8.28 -13.15 -18.36
CA GLU A 165 9.13 -12.83 -17.20
C GLU A 165 8.33 -12.09 -16.12
N ALA A 166 7.53 -11.10 -16.53
CA ALA A 166 6.67 -10.34 -15.63
C ALA A 166 5.63 -11.21 -14.91
N LEU A 167 5.02 -12.16 -15.62
CA LEU A 167 4.08 -13.11 -15.04
C LEU A 167 4.78 -14.05 -14.05
N SER A 168 5.95 -14.59 -14.41
CA SER A 168 6.73 -15.43 -13.51
C SER A 168 7.12 -14.69 -12.23
N ALA A 169 7.47 -13.40 -12.33
CA ALA A 169 7.81 -12.58 -11.18
C ALA A 169 6.60 -12.33 -10.27
N ALA A 170 5.42 -12.05 -10.83
CA ALA A 170 4.20 -11.85 -10.04
C ALA A 170 3.70 -13.14 -9.37
N ILE A 171 3.67 -14.26 -10.11
CA ILE A 171 3.18 -15.56 -9.61
C ILE A 171 4.03 -16.09 -8.46
N LYS A 172 5.35 -15.82 -8.48
CA LYS A 172 6.25 -16.20 -7.39
C LYS A 172 5.84 -15.58 -6.05
N GLU A 173 5.24 -14.39 -6.08
CA GLU A 173 4.78 -13.67 -4.89
C GLU A 173 3.34 -14.03 -4.53
N SER A 174 2.46 -14.15 -5.52
CA SER A 174 1.06 -14.54 -5.31
C SER A 174 0.45 -15.18 -6.55
N PRO A 175 -0.36 -16.25 -6.41
CA PRO A 175 -1.10 -16.82 -7.54
C PRO A 175 -2.14 -15.85 -8.12
N HIS A 176 -2.48 -14.78 -7.39
CA HIS A 176 -3.38 -13.72 -7.85
C HIS A 176 -2.58 -12.48 -8.24
N PHE A 177 -2.71 -12.07 -9.50
CA PHE A 177 -2.03 -10.89 -10.02
C PHE A 177 -2.96 -10.02 -10.87
N ILE A 178 -2.57 -8.77 -11.03
CA ILE A 178 -3.24 -7.75 -11.82
C ILE A 178 -2.37 -7.43 -13.03
N ILE A 179 -3.03 -7.32 -14.19
CA ILE A 179 -2.46 -6.65 -15.36
C ILE A 179 -3.27 -5.37 -15.57
N GLU A 180 -2.59 -4.23 -15.58
CA GLU A 180 -3.20 -2.92 -15.75
C GLU A 180 -2.48 -2.12 -16.84
N GLU A 181 -3.20 -1.19 -17.48
CA GLU A 181 -2.57 -0.25 -18.40
C GLU A 181 -1.50 0.58 -17.68
N TYR A 182 -0.44 0.94 -18.39
CA TYR A 182 0.55 1.86 -17.86
C TYR A 182 0.06 3.30 -18.01
N ILE A 183 -0.07 4.02 -16.89
CA ILE A 183 -0.37 5.46 -16.88
C ILE A 183 0.93 6.27 -16.90
N PRO A 184 1.21 7.07 -17.94
CA PRO A 184 2.38 7.94 -18.00
C PRO A 184 2.27 9.11 -17.00
N GLY A 185 3.26 10.00 -17.01
CA GLY A 185 3.25 11.19 -16.16
C GLY A 185 3.94 11.02 -14.80
N ARG A 186 3.50 11.81 -13.83
CA ARG A 186 4.15 12.00 -12.53
C ARG A 186 3.64 10.97 -11.52
N GLU A 187 4.51 10.53 -10.62
CA GLU A 187 4.11 9.72 -9.48
C GLU A 187 3.89 10.63 -8.28
N ILE A 188 2.70 10.55 -7.69
CA ILE A 188 2.32 11.40 -6.57
C ILE A 188 1.67 10.57 -5.47
N THR A 189 1.71 11.09 -4.26
CA THR A 189 1.08 10.44 -3.12
C THR A 189 0.45 11.46 -2.17
N VAL A 190 -0.66 11.08 -1.56
CA VAL A 190 -1.40 11.89 -0.59
C VAL A 190 -1.49 11.13 0.73
N SER A 191 -0.82 11.64 1.76
CA SER A 191 -0.95 11.09 3.11
C SER A 191 -2.25 11.60 3.75
N ILE A 192 -2.96 10.72 4.44
CA ILE A 192 -4.17 11.04 5.19
C ILE A 192 -3.86 10.92 6.68
N LEU A 193 -4.29 11.91 7.46
CA LEU A 193 -4.23 11.88 8.93
C LEU A 193 -5.62 12.23 9.49
N GLY A 194 -6.30 11.24 10.05
CA GLY A 194 -7.70 11.33 10.43
C GLY A 194 -8.56 11.72 9.22
N ASP A 195 -9.20 12.89 9.31
CA ASP A 195 -10.03 13.44 8.24
C ASP A 195 -9.28 14.46 7.35
N THR A 196 -7.96 14.59 7.51
CA THR A 196 -7.17 15.63 6.83
C THR A 196 -6.26 15.02 5.76
N PRO A 197 -6.47 15.32 4.47
CA PRO A 197 -5.49 15.03 3.43
C PRO A 197 -4.33 16.03 3.51
N LEU A 198 -3.11 15.53 3.66
CA LEU A 198 -1.89 16.33 3.75
C LEU A 198 -1.41 16.78 2.36
N PRO A 199 -0.49 17.76 2.27
CA PRO A 199 0.03 18.22 0.98
C PRO A 199 0.57 17.09 0.11
N ILE A 200 0.26 17.15 -1.19
CA ILE A 200 0.69 16.15 -2.16
C ILE A 200 2.22 16.10 -2.20
N VAL A 201 2.77 14.90 -2.16
CA VAL A 201 4.20 14.65 -2.38
C VAL A 201 4.38 14.10 -3.79
N GLU A 202 5.19 14.75 -4.62
CA GLU A 202 5.64 14.17 -5.88
C GLU A 202 6.89 13.33 -5.65
N ILE A 203 6.88 12.12 -6.19
CA ILE A 203 7.96 11.15 -6.15
C ILE A 203 8.64 11.14 -7.52
N LYS A 204 9.92 11.50 -7.56
CA LYS A 204 10.76 11.44 -8.77
C LYS A 204 11.79 10.32 -8.61
N PRO A 205 11.46 9.07 -8.97
CA PRO A 205 12.43 7.99 -8.96
C PRO A 205 13.54 8.25 -9.99
N THR A 206 14.74 7.76 -9.70
CA THR A 206 15.86 7.75 -10.67
C THR A 206 15.67 6.71 -11.77
N GLU A 207 14.75 5.78 -11.58
CA GLU A 207 14.39 4.70 -12.51
C GLU A 207 12.97 4.91 -13.04
N ARG A 208 12.57 4.17 -14.09
CA ARG A 208 11.23 4.32 -14.72
C ARG A 208 10.08 4.02 -13.75
N LEU A 209 10.30 3.14 -12.78
CA LEU A 209 9.33 2.73 -11.77
C LEU A 209 9.84 3.04 -10.37
N TYR A 210 8.95 3.44 -9.48
CA TYR A 210 9.24 3.55 -8.05
C TYR A 210 9.21 2.18 -7.37
N ASN A 211 10.29 1.43 -7.62
CA ASN A 211 10.49 0.07 -7.09
C ASN A 211 11.06 0.07 -5.66
N TYR A 212 11.19 -1.13 -5.07
CA TYR A 212 11.74 -1.33 -3.71
C TYR A 212 13.10 -0.62 -3.52
N THR A 213 13.99 -0.73 -4.51
CA THR A 213 15.30 -0.07 -4.48
C THR A 213 15.17 1.44 -4.38
N CYS A 214 14.23 2.04 -5.13
CA CYS A 214 13.94 3.48 -5.08
C CYS A 214 13.31 3.93 -3.76
N LYS A 215 12.55 3.07 -3.09
CA LYS A 215 11.90 3.33 -1.79
C LYS A 215 12.89 3.35 -0.62
N TYR A 216 13.81 2.40 -0.57
CA TYR A 216 14.64 2.16 0.63
C TYR A 216 16.13 2.49 0.45
N THR A 217 16.58 2.83 -0.76
CA THR A 217 17.97 3.27 -0.99
C THR A 217 18.07 4.79 -1.02
N LYS A 218 18.85 5.35 -0.10
CA LYS A 218 19.07 6.80 -0.03
C LYS A 218 19.68 7.33 -1.35
N GLY A 219 19.06 8.37 -1.91
CA GLY A 219 19.51 9.03 -3.14
C GLY A 219 18.94 8.49 -4.46
N LYS A 220 18.08 7.47 -4.41
CA LYS A 220 17.43 6.87 -5.60
C LYS A 220 16.09 7.51 -5.98
N SER A 221 15.56 8.41 -5.16
CA SER A 221 14.33 9.16 -5.40
C SER A 221 14.45 10.58 -4.84
N GLN A 222 13.87 11.55 -5.53
CA GLN A 222 13.64 12.90 -5.01
C GLN A 222 12.17 13.06 -4.64
N TYR A 223 11.91 13.75 -3.52
CA TYR A 223 10.56 14.02 -3.04
C TYR A 223 10.34 15.53 -3.03
N ILE A 224 9.27 15.99 -3.65
CA ILE A 224 8.89 17.40 -3.71
C ILE A 224 7.58 17.57 -2.95
N CYS A 225 7.60 18.36 -1.88
CA CYS A 225 6.44 18.62 -1.03
C CYS A 225 6.39 20.11 -0.64
N PRO A 226 5.29 20.83 -0.93
CA PRO A 226 4.17 20.39 -1.77
C PRO A 226 4.61 20.15 -3.21
N ALA A 227 3.96 19.21 -3.90
CA ALA A 227 4.17 18.97 -5.33
C ALA A 227 3.88 20.24 -6.14
N ASP A 228 4.65 20.47 -7.21
CA ASP A 228 4.47 21.60 -8.11
C ASP A 228 3.25 21.35 -9.03
N ILE A 229 2.05 21.61 -8.50
CA ILE A 229 0.73 21.36 -9.11
C ILE A 229 -0.14 22.60 -8.81
N PRO A 230 -0.98 23.08 -9.76
CA PRO A 230 -1.93 24.15 -9.48
C PRO A 230 -2.80 23.83 -8.26
N SER A 231 -3.04 24.82 -7.41
CA SER A 231 -3.74 24.63 -6.11
C SER A 231 -5.13 24.00 -6.27
N GLU A 232 -5.90 24.42 -7.28
CA GLU A 232 -7.22 23.85 -7.59
C GLU A 232 -7.13 22.34 -7.87
N THR A 233 -6.20 21.93 -8.73
CA THR A 233 -5.96 20.51 -9.03
C THR A 233 -5.45 19.74 -7.81
N ALA A 234 -4.62 20.36 -6.98
CA ALA A 234 -4.14 19.73 -5.76
C ALA A 234 -5.28 19.49 -4.75
N GLU A 235 -6.15 20.48 -4.55
CA GLU A 235 -7.33 20.37 -3.68
C GLU A 235 -8.29 19.29 -4.15
N GLU A 236 -8.56 19.19 -5.46
CA GLU A 236 -9.37 18.12 -6.05
C GLU A 236 -8.77 16.74 -5.75
N ILE A 237 -7.48 16.54 -6.04
CA ILE A 237 -6.79 15.26 -5.81
C ILE A 237 -6.79 14.90 -4.32
N GLN A 238 -6.57 15.87 -3.43
CA GLN A 238 -6.56 15.65 -1.98
C GLN A 238 -7.94 15.22 -1.46
N ASN A 239 -9.01 15.86 -1.97
CA ASN A 239 -10.38 15.48 -1.62
C ASN A 239 -10.72 14.08 -2.12
N ASP A 240 -10.36 13.76 -3.37
CA ASP A 240 -10.59 12.45 -3.96
C ASP A 240 -9.78 11.35 -3.25
N ALA A 241 -8.57 11.65 -2.80
CA ALA A 241 -7.76 10.75 -1.97
C ALA A 241 -8.41 10.48 -0.61
N LEU A 242 -8.99 11.49 0.03
CA LEU A 242 -9.74 11.28 1.27
C LEU A 242 -11.00 10.42 1.02
N ILE A 243 -11.71 10.64 -0.08
CA ILE A 243 -12.87 9.83 -0.48
C ILE A 243 -12.45 8.38 -0.72
N ALA A 244 -11.38 8.14 -1.48
CA ALA A 244 -10.83 6.82 -1.75
C ALA A 244 -10.46 6.09 -0.44
N PHE A 245 -9.74 6.76 0.44
CA PHE A 245 -9.32 6.22 1.75
C PHE A 245 -10.54 5.82 2.60
N LYS A 246 -11.53 6.71 2.74
CA LYS A 246 -12.73 6.45 3.54
C LYS A 246 -13.62 5.37 2.92
N ALA A 247 -13.70 5.27 1.60
CA ALA A 247 -14.54 4.28 0.94
C ALA A 247 -14.08 2.84 1.17
N LEU A 248 -12.78 2.64 1.43
CA LEU A 248 -12.25 1.35 1.86
C LEU A 248 -12.53 1.05 3.34
N GLY A 249 -13.02 2.03 4.12
CA GLY A 249 -13.14 1.91 5.57
C GLY A 249 -11.80 2.05 6.28
N CYS A 250 -10.82 2.71 5.64
CA CYS A 250 -9.56 3.04 6.27
C CYS A 250 -9.74 4.21 7.24
N GLU A 251 -8.97 4.18 8.34
CA GLU A 251 -9.09 5.12 9.46
C GLU A 251 -7.71 5.46 10.04
N GLY A 252 -7.65 6.49 10.88
CA GLY A 252 -6.45 6.88 11.62
C GLY A 252 -5.41 7.58 10.74
N TYR A 253 -4.73 6.84 9.89
CA TYR A 253 -3.75 7.39 8.94
C TYR A 253 -3.52 6.40 7.79
N GLY A 254 -2.95 6.91 6.70
CA GLY A 254 -2.53 6.08 5.59
C GLY A 254 -2.00 6.93 4.45
N ARG A 255 -1.78 6.29 3.31
CA ARG A 255 -1.25 6.95 2.13
C ARG A 255 -1.94 6.44 0.87
N VAL A 256 -2.34 7.36 0.00
CA VAL A 256 -2.98 7.04 -1.28
C VAL A 256 -1.98 7.31 -2.39
N ASP A 257 -1.62 6.29 -3.17
CA ASP A 257 -0.62 6.38 -4.23
C ASP A 257 -1.32 6.53 -5.59
N LEU A 258 -0.88 7.50 -6.40
CA LEU A 258 -1.51 7.88 -7.67
C LEU A 258 -0.50 8.12 -8.80
N ARG A 259 -0.97 8.02 -10.04
CA ARG A 259 -0.30 8.57 -11.23
C ARG A 259 -1.03 9.83 -11.69
N LEU A 260 -0.28 10.88 -12.02
CA LEU A 260 -0.82 12.12 -12.56
C LEU A 260 -0.37 12.29 -14.01
N ASP A 261 -1.29 12.10 -14.95
CA ASP A 261 -1.08 12.31 -16.38
C ASP A 261 -1.74 13.63 -16.82
N GLY A 262 -0.93 14.65 -17.06
CA GLY A 262 -1.42 16.02 -17.24
C GLY A 262 -2.13 16.53 -15.98
N LYS A 263 -3.47 16.62 -16.04
CA LYS A 263 -4.32 17.01 -14.90
C LYS A 263 -5.10 15.83 -14.31
N GLU A 264 -4.98 14.65 -14.91
CA GLU A 264 -5.81 13.51 -14.58
C GLU A 264 -5.11 12.60 -13.57
N ALA A 265 -5.73 12.41 -12.40
CA ALA A 265 -5.19 11.58 -11.34
C ALA A 265 -5.80 10.17 -11.37
N TYR A 266 -4.94 9.17 -11.46
CA TYR A 266 -5.29 7.75 -11.52
C TYR A 266 -4.89 7.08 -10.22
N PHE A 267 -5.88 6.54 -9.51
CA PHE A 267 -5.72 5.90 -8.20
C PHE A 267 -5.13 4.49 -8.35
N LEU A 268 -3.99 4.25 -7.70
CA LEU A 268 -3.29 2.98 -7.79
C LEU A 268 -3.65 2.05 -6.64
N GLU A 269 -3.44 2.51 -5.41
CA GLU A 269 -3.60 1.75 -4.18
C GLU A 269 -3.65 2.66 -2.94
N VAL A 270 -4.09 2.09 -1.82
CA VAL A 270 -4.00 2.70 -0.49
C VAL A 270 -3.07 1.84 0.35
N ASN A 271 -2.06 2.46 0.94
CA ASN A 271 -1.26 1.86 2.00
C ASN A 271 -1.88 2.26 3.35
N SER A 272 -2.35 1.28 4.11
CA SER A 272 -3.07 1.49 5.36
C SER A 272 -2.15 1.57 6.58
N LEU A 273 -0.85 1.29 6.39
CA LEU A 273 0.14 1.20 7.45
C LEU A 273 1.51 1.73 6.95
N PRO A 274 1.61 3.01 6.54
CA PRO A 274 2.79 3.52 5.87
C PRO A 274 4.02 3.56 6.78
N GLY A 275 5.20 3.39 6.19
CA GLY A 275 6.48 3.51 6.90
C GLY A 275 6.69 4.90 7.49
N MET A 276 7.22 4.93 8.72
CA MET A 276 7.57 6.14 9.49
C MET A 276 9.06 6.23 9.75
#